data_AF-A0A1B6ITR5-F1
#
_entry.id   AF-A0A1B6ITR5-F1
#
_cell.length_a   1.000
_cell.length_b   1.000
_cell.length_c   1.000
_cell.angle_alpha   90.00
_cell.angle_beta   90.00
_cell.angle_gamma   90.00
#
_symmetry.space_group_name_H-M   'P 1'
#
loop_
_entity.id
_entity.type
_entity.pdbx_description
1 polymer ?
#
loop_
_entity_poly.entity_id
_entity_poly.type
_entity_poly.pdbx_seq_one_letter_code
_entity_poly.pdbx_strand_id
1 'polypeptide(L)'
;CRSISFEYNEDTVVSDIPGYKYVGGLSMLDNGTVFPDNECFCNGECVPSGVVNVTSCRFGAPAFASFPHFYLGDSYFTDNVRGMQPAKEKHQFYLVLEPTTGIPLDVAARFQINLLLQPVSGISIYENVPTLFFPMLWFQQRATMPKEMATSLQLLLWMRHLGVVVALVAVFTGVLLISCSLFICLRICRMHSIQVEKEKNEANLYVAAMDYPIMDKANLNQYIVMKPKNKMDDSAKL
;
A
#
# COMPACT_ATOMS: atom_id res chain seq x y z
N CYS A 1 -16.82 -2.89 -29.47
CA CYS A 1 -16.34 -2.01 -28.38
C CYS A 1 -15.59 -2.88 -27.38
N ARG A 2 -14.30 -2.61 -27.17
CA ARG A 2 -13.31 -3.49 -26.53
C ARG A 2 -12.90 -2.99 -25.14
N SER A 3 -12.23 -3.85 -24.38
CA SER A 3 -11.45 -3.42 -23.21
C SER A 3 -10.21 -2.63 -23.65
N ILE A 4 -9.78 -1.69 -22.79
CA ILE A 4 -8.59 -0.87 -22.99
C ILE A 4 -7.65 -1.04 -21.80
N SER A 5 -6.35 -0.94 -22.05
CA SER A 5 -5.31 -1.03 -21.02
C SER A 5 -4.58 0.31 -20.91
N PHE A 6 -4.14 0.63 -19.70
CA PHE A 6 -3.36 1.84 -19.44
C PHE A 6 -1.93 1.50 -19.07
N GLU A 7 -1.01 2.41 -19.38
CA GLU A 7 0.41 2.29 -19.08
C GLU A 7 0.75 3.20 -17.91
N TYR A 8 1.54 2.69 -16.95
CA TYR A 8 2.07 3.53 -15.87
C TYR A 8 2.97 4.62 -16.47
N ASN A 9 2.83 5.85 -16.00
CA ASN A 9 3.58 7.00 -16.48
C ASN A 9 4.51 7.58 -15.41
N GLU A 10 3.95 7.97 -14.27
CA GLU A 10 4.69 8.66 -13.20
C GLU A 10 3.96 8.59 -11.86
N ASP A 11 4.72 8.80 -10.80
CA ASP A 11 4.18 9.08 -9.47
C ASP A 11 3.76 10.55 -9.40
N THR A 12 2.60 10.81 -8.81
CA THR A 12 2.05 12.15 -8.67
C THR A 12 1.35 12.32 -7.33
N VAL A 13 1.01 13.55 -6.98
CA VAL A 13 0.26 13.86 -5.76
C VAL A 13 -0.97 14.65 -6.14
N VAL A 14 -2.13 14.16 -5.72
CA VAL A 14 -3.42 14.82 -5.93
C VAL A 14 -4.08 15.03 -4.58
N SER A 15 -4.33 16.28 -4.21
CA SER A 15 -4.93 16.64 -2.92
C SER A 15 -4.16 16.04 -1.73
N ASP A 16 -2.84 16.15 -1.73
CA ASP A 16 -1.91 15.59 -0.72
C ASP A 16 -1.96 14.06 -0.55
N ILE A 17 -2.57 13.34 -1.49
CA ILE A 17 -2.58 11.88 -1.54
C ILE A 17 -1.63 11.43 -2.65
N PRO A 18 -0.66 10.54 -2.35
CA PRO A 18 0.20 9.96 -3.39
C PRO A 18 -0.62 9.09 -4.34
N GLY A 19 -0.36 9.20 -5.63
CA GLY A 19 -1.07 8.50 -6.69
C GLY A 19 -0.14 8.05 -7.81
N TYR A 20 -0.50 6.96 -8.46
CA TYR A 20 0.15 6.51 -9.70
C TYR A 20 -0.68 6.97 -10.89
N LYS A 21 -0.04 7.70 -11.80
CA LYS A 21 -0.67 8.18 -13.02
C LYS A 21 -0.48 7.16 -14.13
N TYR A 22 -1.60 6.68 -14.63
CA TYR A 22 -1.70 5.80 -15.78
C TYR A 22 -2.23 6.57 -16.98
N VAL A 23 -1.73 6.27 -18.17
CA VAL A 23 -2.08 6.99 -19.40
C VAL A 23 -2.52 6.04 -20.51
N GLY A 24 -3.40 6.51 -21.38
CA GLY A 24 -3.67 5.86 -22.66
C GLY A 24 -2.47 6.03 -23.58
N GLY A 25 -1.68 4.97 -23.71
CA GLY A 25 -0.48 4.92 -24.55
C GLY A 25 -0.77 4.54 -26.00
N LEU A 26 0.30 4.32 -26.77
CA LEU A 26 0.23 3.87 -28.17
C LEU A 26 -0.53 2.54 -28.28
N SER A 27 -0.38 1.65 -27.31
CA SER A 27 -1.02 0.33 -27.28
C SER A 27 -2.55 0.37 -27.27
N MET A 28 -3.17 1.48 -26.84
CA MET A 28 -4.62 1.54 -26.64
C MET A 28 -5.41 1.55 -27.95
N LEU A 29 -4.90 2.26 -28.97
CA LEU A 29 -5.58 2.48 -30.25
C LEU A 29 -4.74 2.04 -31.44
N ASP A 30 -3.73 1.19 -31.19
CA ASP A 30 -2.89 0.63 -32.23
C ASP A 30 -3.65 -0.36 -33.11
N ASN A 31 -3.24 -0.48 -34.37
CA ASN A 31 -3.85 -1.35 -35.36
C ASN A 31 -3.19 -2.74 -35.47
N GLY A 32 -2.23 -3.08 -34.59
CA GLY A 32 -1.48 -4.34 -34.66
C GLY A 32 -0.04 -4.18 -35.17
N THR A 33 0.32 -3.01 -35.69
CA THR A 33 1.67 -2.78 -36.24
C THR A 33 2.75 -2.69 -35.16
N VAL A 34 2.43 -2.04 -34.04
CA VAL A 34 3.35 -1.94 -32.89
C VAL A 34 3.06 -3.02 -31.86
N PHE A 35 1.77 -3.32 -31.65
CA PHE A 35 1.31 -4.31 -30.68
C PHE A 35 0.47 -5.38 -31.37
N PRO A 36 1.08 -6.53 -31.79
CA PRO A 36 0.40 -7.56 -32.58
C PRO A 36 -0.92 -8.07 -32.01
N ASP A 37 -1.07 -8.07 -30.69
CA ASP A 37 -2.33 -8.45 -30.01
C ASP A 37 -3.53 -7.60 -30.43
N ASN A 38 -3.30 -6.39 -30.95
CA ASN A 38 -4.35 -5.48 -31.41
C ASN A 38 -4.85 -5.76 -32.84
N GLU A 39 -4.18 -6.59 -33.62
CA GLU A 39 -4.57 -6.90 -35.01
C GLU A 39 -6.01 -7.43 -35.10
N CYS A 40 -6.42 -8.18 -34.07
CA CYS A 40 -7.77 -8.74 -33.98
C CYS A 40 -8.90 -7.67 -33.97
N PHE A 41 -8.60 -6.40 -33.66
CA PHE A 41 -9.60 -5.33 -33.63
C PHE A 41 -9.86 -4.67 -34.99
N CYS A 42 -9.09 -5.02 -36.02
CA CYS A 42 -9.31 -4.50 -37.37
C CYS A 42 -10.58 -5.05 -38.05
N ASN A 43 -11.05 -6.24 -37.66
CA ASN A 43 -12.21 -6.92 -38.29
C ASN A 43 -12.11 -7.02 -39.83
N GLY A 44 -10.92 -7.35 -40.35
CA GLY A 44 -10.63 -7.39 -41.79
C GLY A 44 -9.49 -6.44 -42.15
N GLU A 45 -9.77 -5.48 -43.03
CA GLU A 45 -8.77 -4.49 -43.45
C GLU A 45 -8.46 -3.50 -42.32
N CYS A 46 -7.21 -3.52 -41.86
CA CYS A 46 -6.74 -2.56 -40.86
C CYS A 46 -6.64 -1.16 -41.46
N VAL A 47 -7.10 -0.19 -40.68
CA VAL A 47 -6.91 1.23 -40.95
C VAL A 47 -5.61 1.72 -40.27
N PRO A 48 -5.08 2.90 -40.62
CA PRO A 48 -3.90 3.45 -39.96
C PRO A 48 -4.05 3.53 -38.43
N SER A 49 -2.94 3.38 -37.71
CA SER A 49 -2.90 3.29 -36.24
C SER A 49 -3.40 4.59 -35.57
N GLY A 50 -4.12 4.49 -34.45
CA GLY A 50 -4.65 5.65 -33.71
C GLY A 50 -6.17 5.83 -33.74
N VAL A 51 -6.88 4.95 -34.44
CA VAL A 51 -8.35 4.89 -34.45
C VAL A 51 -8.80 3.45 -34.20
N VAL A 52 -9.94 3.28 -33.54
CA VAL A 52 -10.59 1.98 -33.36
C VAL A 52 -11.95 1.99 -34.03
N ASN A 53 -12.21 0.98 -34.85
CA ASN A 53 -13.50 0.78 -35.49
C ASN A 53 -14.57 0.42 -34.44
N VAL A 54 -15.61 1.25 -34.32
CA VAL A 54 -16.73 1.04 -33.40
C VAL A 54 -18.05 0.78 -34.12
N THR A 55 -18.01 0.51 -35.42
CA THR A 55 -19.18 0.25 -36.28
C THR A 55 -20.08 -0.85 -35.71
N SER A 56 -19.50 -1.98 -35.31
CA SER A 56 -20.24 -3.12 -34.76
C SER A 56 -20.97 -2.83 -33.46
N CYS A 57 -20.49 -1.87 -32.65
CA CYS A 57 -21.16 -1.46 -31.41
C CYS A 57 -21.95 -0.15 -31.55
N ARG A 58 -22.03 0.41 -32.75
CA ARG A 58 -22.80 1.63 -33.05
C ARG A 58 -23.82 1.39 -34.15
N PHE A 59 -24.54 0.27 -34.07
CA PHE A 59 -25.67 -0.06 -34.94
C PHE A 59 -25.35 0.04 -36.45
N GLY A 60 -24.11 -0.27 -36.83
CA GLY A 60 -23.67 -0.20 -38.23
C GLY A 60 -23.25 1.19 -38.73
N ALA A 61 -23.27 2.22 -37.89
CA ALA A 61 -22.74 3.54 -38.25
C ALA A 61 -21.23 3.45 -38.51
N PRO A 62 -20.68 4.11 -39.55
CA PRO A 62 -19.27 4.03 -39.93
C PRO A 62 -18.39 4.87 -38.98
N ALA A 63 -18.46 4.58 -37.68
CA ALA A 63 -17.90 5.37 -36.61
C ALA A 63 -16.58 4.77 -36.10
N PHE A 64 -15.63 5.65 -35.81
CA PHE A 64 -14.30 5.35 -35.32
C PHE A 64 -13.99 6.22 -34.10
N ALA A 65 -13.39 5.62 -33.08
CA ALA A 65 -12.95 6.33 -31.88
C ALA A 65 -11.44 6.60 -31.94
N SER A 66 -11.01 7.82 -31.61
CA SER A 66 -9.59 8.18 -31.48
C SER A 66 -9.35 8.98 -30.21
N PHE A 67 -8.10 9.33 -29.91
CA PHE A 67 -7.82 10.46 -29.03
C PHE A 67 -8.12 11.80 -29.75
N PRO A 68 -8.36 12.90 -28.99
CA PRO A 68 -8.65 14.20 -29.59
C PRO A 68 -7.54 14.71 -30.51
N HIS A 69 -7.95 15.33 -31.61
CA HIS A 69 -7.10 15.78 -32.71
C HIS A 69 -6.14 14.69 -33.22
N PHE A 70 -6.56 13.42 -33.15
CA PHE A 70 -5.74 12.25 -33.50
C PHE A 70 -4.40 12.18 -32.76
N TYR A 71 -4.36 12.62 -31.50
CA TYR A 71 -3.19 12.42 -30.63
C TYR A 71 -2.77 10.94 -30.60
N LEU A 72 -1.48 10.66 -30.75
CA LEU A 72 -0.91 9.30 -30.89
C LEU A 72 -1.41 8.50 -32.12
N GLY A 73 -2.10 9.13 -33.07
CA GLY A 73 -2.45 8.51 -34.34
C GLY A 73 -1.42 8.76 -35.44
N ASP A 74 -1.54 7.98 -36.50
CA ASP A 74 -0.77 8.11 -37.73
C ASP A 74 -0.92 9.51 -38.34
N SER A 75 0.15 10.03 -38.95
CA SER A 75 0.12 11.38 -39.55
C SER A 75 -0.90 11.50 -40.67
N TYR A 76 -1.29 10.38 -41.31
CA TYR A 76 -2.39 10.31 -42.26
C TYR A 76 -3.64 11.07 -41.78
N PHE A 77 -4.02 10.95 -40.51
CA PHE A 77 -5.23 11.62 -40.01
C PHE A 77 -5.07 13.14 -39.91
N THR A 78 -3.91 13.61 -39.45
CA THR A 78 -3.63 15.04 -39.30
C THR A 78 -3.38 15.73 -40.63
N ASP A 79 -2.82 15.00 -41.60
CA ASP A 79 -2.47 15.52 -42.93
C ASP A 79 -3.72 15.68 -43.82
N ASN A 80 -4.73 14.83 -43.64
CA ASN A 80 -5.96 14.86 -44.43
C ASN A 80 -7.04 15.80 -43.86
N VAL A 81 -6.90 16.30 -42.63
CA VAL A 81 -7.90 17.18 -41.99
C VAL A 81 -7.24 18.44 -41.42
N ARG A 82 -7.53 19.58 -42.05
CA ARG A 82 -7.05 20.88 -41.58
C ARG A 82 -7.63 21.21 -40.20
N GLY A 83 -6.77 21.69 -39.29
CA GLY A 83 -7.16 22.14 -37.95
C GLY A 83 -6.88 21.13 -36.84
N MET A 84 -6.33 19.97 -37.17
CA MET A 84 -5.82 19.03 -36.16
C MET A 84 -4.54 19.57 -35.51
N GLN A 85 -4.50 19.62 -34.18
CA GLN A 85 -3.38 20.12 -33.39
C GLN A 85 -3.19 19.19 -32.16
N PRO A 86 -2.70 17.96 -32.36
CA PRO A 86 -2.51 17.02 -31.26
C PRO A 86 -1.51 17.59 -30.23
N ALA A 87 -1.91 17.63 -28.97
CA ALA A 87 -1.07 18.08 -27.86
C ALA A 87 -1.27 17.15 -26.66
N LYS A 88 -0.17 16.61 -26.12
CA LYS A 88 -0.20 15.62 -25.03
C LYS A 88 -0.96 16.15 -23.82
N GLU A 89 -0.71 17.38 -23.43
CA GLU A 89 -1.26 18.02 -22.23
C GLU A 89 -2.79 18.20 -22.33
N LYS A 90 -3.30 18.35 -23.55
CA LYS A 90 -4.73 18.59 -23.81
C LYS A 90 -5.50 17.32 -24.16
N HIS A 91 -4.85 16.36 -24.84
CA HIS A 91 -5.55 15.28 -25.53
C HIS A 91 -5.21 13.88 -25.00
N GLN A 92 -4.24 13.74 -24.10
CA GLN A 92 -3.93 12.45 -23.48
C GLN A 92 -5.05 12.00 -22.53
N PHE A 93 -5.50 10.75 -22.64
CA PHE A 93 -6.30 10.13 -21.58
C PHE A 93 -5.36 9.76 -20.42
N TYR A 94 -5.65 10.24 -19.20
CA TYR A 94 -5.01 9.74 -17.99
C TYR A 94 -6.02 9.37 -16.87
N LEU A 95 -5.53 8.55 -15.94
CA LEU A 95 -6.18 8.10 -14.71
C LEU A 95 -5.13 8.11 -13.59
N VAL A 96 -5.36 8.83 -12.50
CA VAL A 96 -4.52 8.80 -11.31
C VAL A 96 -5.20 7.96 -10.24
N LEU A 97 -4.53 6.90 -9.78
CA LEU A 97 -5.05 5.97 -8.77
C LEU A 97 -4.22 6.04 -7.50
N GLU A 98 -4.88 5.98 -6.34
CA GLU A 98 -4.18 5.76 -5.07
C GLU A 98 -3.64 4.31 -5.02
N PRO A 99 -2.35 4.07 -4.73
CA PRO A 99 -1.72 2.75 -4.90
C PRO A 99 -2.28 1.64 -4.02
N THR A 100 -2.77 1.95 -2.82
CA THR A 100 -3.16 0.97 -1.81
C THR A 100 -4.58 0.45 -2.02
N THR A 101 -5.49 1.35 -2.38
CA THR A 101 -6.94 1.11 -2.47
C THR A 101 -7.42 1.05 -3.90
N GLY A 102 -6.65 1.56 -4.86
CA GLY A 102 -7.06 1.67 -6.27
C GLY A 102 -8.13 2.73 -6.52
N ILE A 103 -8.43 3.60 -5.54
CA ILE A 103 -9.44 4.64 -5.69
C ILE A 103 -8.92 5.73 -6.65
N PRO A 104 -9.71 6.15 -7.66
CA PRO A 104 -9.31 7.21 -8.57
C PRO A 104 -9.30 8.58 -7.90
N LEU A 105 -8.19 9.30 -8.03
CA LEU A 105 -7.98 10.64 -7.48
C LEU A 105 -8.28 11.75 -8.51
N ASP A 106 -7.81 11.59 -9.74
CA ASP A 106 -8.12 12.46 -10.88
C ASP A 106 -8.15 11.66 -12.18
N VAL A 107 -9.20 11.86 -12.97
CA VAL A 107 -9.41 11.16 -14.25
C VAL A 107 -9.75 12.17 -15.31
N ALA A 108 -9.09 12.08 -16.46
CA ALA A 108 -9.50 12.80 -17.65
C ALA A 108 -9.60 11.81 -18.82
N ALA A 109 -10.80 11.26 -19.01
CA ALA A 109 -11.13 10.45 -20.17
C ALA A 109 -11.39 11.36 -21.37
N ARG A 110 -10.59 11.22 -22.42
CA ARG A 110 -10.62 12.08 -23.59
C ARG A 110 -10.69 11.24 -24.84
N PHE A 111 -11.76 11.41 -25.61
CA PHE A 111 -11.97 10.68 -26.85
C PHE A 111 -12.55 11.59 -27.91
N GLN A 112 -12.37 11.19 -29.16
CA GLN A 112 -12.92 11.81 -30.35
C GLN A 112 -13.69 10.77 -31.15
N ILE A 113 -14.83 11.21 -31.67
CA ILE A 113 -15.69 10.43 -32.56
C ILE A 113 -15.44 10.94 -33.97
N ASN A 114 -15.08 10.00 -34.85
CA ASN A 114 -14.82 10.24 -36.27
C ASN A 114 -15.79 9.40 -37.09
N LEU A 115 -16.21 9.89 -38.26
CA LEU A 115 -16.97 9.12 -39.23
C LEU A 115 -16.11 8.87 -40.47
N LEU A 116 -16.14 7.65 -40.99
CA LEU A 116 -15.53 7.36 -42.28
C LEU A 116 -16.40 7.98 -43.39
N LEU A 117 -15.88 9.04 -43.99
CA LEU A 117 -16.42 9.64 -45.21
C LEU A 117 -15.81 8.88 -46.39
N GLN A 118 -16.63 8.41 -47.32
CA GLN A 118 -16.19 7.73 -48.52
C GLN A 118 -17.24 7.88 -49.64
N PRO A 119 -16.85 7.74 -50.92
CA PRO A 119 -17.77 7.75 -52.03
C PRO A 119 -18.88 6.71 -51.89
N VAL A 120 -20.13 7.11 -52.16
CA VAL A 120 -21.28 6.20 -52.22
C VAL A 120 -22.01 6.34 -53.54
N SER A 121 -21.91 5.32 -54.38
CA SER A 121 -22.61 5.27 -55.67
C SER A 121 -24.12 5.38 -55.49
N GLY A 122 -24.75 6.22 -56.30
CA GLY A 122 -26.21 6.43 -56.27
C GLY A 122 -26.68 7.50 -55.27
N ILE A 123 -25.77 8.12 -54.50
CA ILE A 123 -26.08 9.27 -53.65
C ILE A 123 -25.24 10.46 -54.10
N SER A 124 -25.85 11.38 -54.85
CA SER A 124 -25.15 12.50 -55.52
C SER A 124 -24.29 13.36 -54.59
N ILE A 125 -24.73 13.58 -53.35
CA ILE A 125 -23.98 14.35 -52.34
C ILE A 125 -22.74 13.63 -51.81
N TYR A 126 -22.67 12.30 -51.94
CA TYR A 126 -21.54 11.47 -51.51
C TYR A 126 -20.71 10.96 -52.69
N GLU A 127 -21.07 11.21 -53.94
CA GLU A 127 -20.40 10.59 -55.09
C GLU A 127 -18.96 11.07 -55.31
N ASN A 128 -18.68 12.34 -54.97
CA ASN A 128 -17.38 13.00 -55.20
C ASN A 128 -16.70 13.43 -53.89
N VAL A 129 -16.98 12.75 -52.78
CA VAL A 129 -16.32 13.04 -51.49
C VAL A 129 -14.99 12.30 -51.38
N PRO A 130 -13.99 12.85 -50.66
CA PRO A 130 -12.76 12.13 -50.38
C PRO A 130 -13.01 10.96 -49.41
N THR A 131 -12.16 9.93 -49.48
CA THR A 131 -12.13 8.87 -48.47
C THR A 131 -11.22 9.29 -47.31
N LEU A 132 -11.81 9.63 -46.16
CA LEU A 132 -11.07 10.04 -44.96
C LEU A 132 -11.91 9.87 -43.68
N PHE A 133 -11.23 9.94 -42.52
CA PHE A 133 -11.87 9.89 -41.21
C PHE A 133 -12.18 11.30 -40.74
N PHE A 134 -13.43 11.72 -40.91
CA PHE A 134 -13.86 13.08 -40.61
C PHE A 134 -14.17 13.22 -39.11
N PRO A 135 -13.45 14.09 -38.37
CA PRO A 135 -13.68 14.27 -36.94
C PRO A 135 -14.97 15.06 -36.70
N MET A 136 -15.89 14.47 -35.93
CA MET A 136 -17.20 15.07 -35.66
C MET A 136 -17.17 15.92 -34.39
N LEU A 137 -16.72 15.30 -33.29
CA LEU A 137 -16.58 15.95 -32.00
C LEU A 137 -15.58 15.19 -31.15
N TRP A 138 -14.96 15.91 -30.22
CA TRP A 138 -14.23 15.30 -29.11
C TRP A 138 -14.85 15.77 -27.80
N PHE A 139 -14.69 14.95 -26.78
CA PHE A 139 -15.22 15.24 -25.45
C PHE A 139 -14.22 14.85 -24.38
N GLN A 140 -14.36 15.51 -23.23
CA GLN A 140 -13.64 15.19 -22.01
C GLN A 140 -14.64 14.88 -20.92
N GLN A 141 -14.54 13.68 -20.36
CA GLN A 141 -15.15 13.37 -19.07
C GLN A 141 -14.07 13.45 -18.01
N ARG A 142 -14.17 14.48 -17.15
CA ARG A 142 -13.25 14.70 -16.05
C ARG A 142 -13.93 14.39 -14.73
N ALA A 143 -13.26 13.62 -13.89
CA ALA A 143 -13.68 13.34 -12.53
C ALA A 143 -12.48 13.55 -11.61
N THR A 144 -12.54 14.60 -10.79
CA THR A 144 -11.51 14.92 -9.81
C THR A 144 -12.11 14.76 -8.42
N MET A 145 -11.37 14.11 -7.52
CA MET A 145 -11.83 13.86 -6.15
C MET A 145 -12.08 15.18 -5.41
N PRO A 146 -13.30 15.40 -4.87
CA PRO A 146 -13.59 16.53 -3.99
C PRO A 146 -12.74 16.49 -2.71
N LYS A 147 -12.46 17.65 -2.13
CA LYS A 147 -11.60 17.78 -0.94
C LYS A 147 -12.14 17.03 0.27
N GLU A 148 -13.46 16.98 0.43
CA GLU A 148 -14.14 16.29 1.52
C GLU A 148 -13.91 14.77 1.45
N MET A 149 -13.97 14.22 0.23
CA MET A 149 -13.68 12.81 -0.03
C MET A 149 -12.19 12.51 0.11
N ALA A 150 -11.32 13.41 -0.36
CA ALA A 150 -9.88 13.27 -0.19
C ALA A 150 -9.49 13.22 1.30
N THR A 151 -10.08 14.07 2.13
CA THR A 151 -9.83 14.07 3.59
C THR A 151 -10.27 12.74 4.23
N SER A 152 -11.42 12.21 3.82
CA SER A 152 -11.91 10.91 4.29
C SER A 152 -10.98 9.76 3.86
N LEU A 153 -10.46 9.81 2.63
CA LEU A 153 -9.51 8.85 2.12
C LEU A 153 -8.16 8.94 2.85
N GLN A 154 -7.65 10.15 3.09
CA GLN A 154 -6.45 10.35 3.91
C GLN A 154 -6.62 9.72 5.29
N LEU A 155 -7.73 9.99 5.99
CA LEU A 155 -8.00 9.37 7.28
C LEU A 155 -8.01 7.84 7.20
N LEU A 156 -8.63 7.26 6.16
CA LEU A 156 -8.64 5.82 5.93
C LEU A 156 -7.22 5.24 5.75
N LEU A 157 -6.37 5.90 4.95
CA LEU A 157 -4.99 5.49 4.75
C LEU A 157 -4.18 5.58 6.05
N TRP A 158 -4.38 6.64 6.84
CA TRP A 158 -3.72 6.83 8.13
C TRP A 158 -4.16 5.80 9.17
N MET A 159 -5.42 5.37 9.19
CA MET A 159 -5.92 4.35 10.14
C MET A 159 -5.14 3.04 10.05
N ARG A 160 -4.72 2.63 8.84
CA ARG A 160 -3.88 1.45 8.64
C ARG A 160 -2.55 1.57 9.39
N HIS A 161 -1.88 2.72 9.27
CA HIS A 161 -0.62 2.97 9.97
C HIS A 161 -0.82 3.02 11.49
N LEU A 162 -1.88 3.69 11.95
CA LEU A 162 -2.20 3.80 13.37
C LEU A 162 -2.45 2.43 14.00
N GLY A 163 -3.16 1.53 13.31
CA GLY A 163 -3.40 0.17 13.79
C GLY A 163 -2.10 -0.63 14.01
N VAL A 164 -1.15 -0.54 13.07
CA VAL A 164 0.16 -1.21 13.21
C VAL A 164 0.95 -0.62 14.37
N VAL A 165 1.00 0.71 14.50
CA VAL A 165 1.72 1.37 15.60
C VAL A 165 1.14 0.98 16.96
N VAL A 166 -0.19 1.01 17.11
CA VAL A 166 -0.87 0.61 18.36
C VAL A 166 -0.59 -0.85 18.68
N ALA A 167 -0.61 -1.75 17.70
CA ALA A 167 -0.28 -3.15 17.90
C ALA A 167 1.17 -3.34 18.38
N LEU A 168 2.14 -2.64 17.77
CA LEU A 168 3.55 -2.71 18.18
C LEU A 168 3.75 -2.19 19.60
N VAL A 169 3.12 -1.08 19.96
CA VAL A 169 3.16 -0.53 21.33
C VAL A 169 2.56 -1.53 22.32
N ALA A 170 1.41 -2.12 22.00
CA ALA A 170 0.76 -3.12 22.86
C ALA A 170 1.67 -4.35 23.08
N VAL A 171 2.27 -4.89 22.02
CA VAL A 171 3.22 -6.01 22.12
C VAL A 171 4.43 -5.64 22.97
N PHE A 172 5.02 -4.46 22.74
CA PHE A 172 6.17 -3.98 23.50
C PHE A 172 5.84 -3.84 24.99
N THR A 173 4.70 -3.22 25.33
CA THR A 173 4.25 -3.12 26.73
C THR A 173 3.98 -4.49 27.36
N GLY A 174 3.39 -5.42 26.61
CA GLY A 174 3.15 -6.79 27.08
C GLY A 174 4.45 -7.53 27.40
N VAL A 175 5.45 -7.46 26.51
CA VAL A 175 6.76 -8.06 26.72
C VAL A 175 7.46 -7.45 27.94
N LEU A 176 7.39 -6.13 28.10
CA LEU A 176 7.95 -5.45 29.27
C LEU A 176 7.30 -5.95 30.56
N LEU A 177 5.97 -6.02 30.63
CA LEU A 177 5.25 -6.49 31.82
C LEU A 177 5.59 -7.95 32.16
N ILE A 178 5.68 -8.83 31.15
CA ILE A 178 6.09 -10.23 31.35
C ILE A 178 7.55 -10.32 31.81
N SER A 179 8.45 -9.52 31.24
CA SER A 179 9.85 -9.51 31.65
C SER A 179 10.03 -9.02 33.09
N CYS A 180 9.28 -7.98 33.49
CA CYS A 180 9.27 -7.47 34.85
C CYS A 180 8.68 -8.49 35.83
N SER A 181 7.58 -9.17 35.48
CA SER A 181 6.98 -10.17 36.35
C SER A 181 7.90 -11.39 36.53
N LEU A 182 8.54 -11.86 35.46
CA LEU A 182 9.55 -12.92 35.52
C LEU A 182 10.75 -12.50 36.37
N PHE A 183 11.25 -11.27 36.22
CA PHE A 183 12.36 -10.77 37.03
C PHE A 183 12.01 -10.73 38.53
N ILE A 184 10.83 -10.22 38.88
CA ILE A 184 10.34 -10.19 40.27
C ILE A 184 10.17 -11.62 40.81
N CYS A 185 9.58 -12.52 40.03
CA CYS A 185 9.40 -13.92 40.41
C CYS A 185 10.75 -14.61 40.68
N LEU A 186 11.74 -14.45 39.80
CA LEU A 186 13.09 -15.00 39.99
C LEU A 186 13.78 -14.42 41.23
N ARG A 187 13.57 -13.14 41.55
CA ARG A 187 14.09 -12.51 42.77
C ARG A 187 13.47 -13.11 44.03
N ILE A 188 12.15 -13.29 44.04
CA ILE A 188 11.42 -13.87 45.18
C ILE A 188 11.82 -15.34 45.37
N CYS A 189 11.87 -16.14 44.30
CA CYS A 189 12.30 -17.54 44.35
C CYS A 189 13.73 -17.68 44.89
N ARG A 190 14.66 -16.80 44.47
CA ARG A 190 16.02 -16.77 45.01
C ARG A 190 16.07 -16.41 46.50
N MET A 191 15.25 -15.45 46.94
CA MET A 191 15.20 -15.05 48.34
C MET A 191 14.67 -16.19 49.22
N HIS A 192 13.60 -16.87 48.78
CA HIS A 192 13.03 -18.01 49.47
C HIS A 192 14.01 -19.20 49.54
N SER A 193 14.73 -19.52 48.45
CA SER A 193 15.72 -20.59 48.48
C SER A 193 16.86 -20.31 49.47
N ILE A 194 17.30 -19.06 49.59
CA ILE A 194 18.31 -18.65 50.58
C ILE A 194 17.78 -18.81 52.01
N GLN A 195 16.50 -18.50 52.28
CA GLN A 195 15.90 -18.68 53.59
C GLN A 195 15.82 -20.17 53.98
N VAL A 196 15.36 -21.03 53.07
CA VAL A 196 15.29 -22.48 53.29
C VAL A 196 16.69 -23.08 53.52
N GLU A 197 17.71 -22.65 52.75
CA GLU A 197 19.10 -23.09 52.95
C GLU A 197 19.62 -22.70 54.34
N LYS A 198 19.29 -21.50 54.82
CA LYS A 198 19.65 -21.05 56.18
C LYS A 198 18.99 -21.90 57.26
N GLU A 199 17.68 -22.13 57.17
CA GLU A 199 16.95 -22.96 58.13
C GLU A 199 17.48 -24.40 58.16
N LYS A 200 17.81 -24.96 56.99
CA LYS A 200 18.42 -26.29 56.89
C LYS A 200 19.82 -26.32 57.52
N ASN A 201 20.64 -25.29 57.30
CA ASN A 201 21.98 -25.18 57.88
C ASN A 201 21.93 -25.02 59.41
N GLU A 202 20.97 -24.24 59.93
CA GLU A 202 20.73 -24.13 61.37
C GLU A 202 20.30 -25.47 61.96
N ALA A 203 19.31 -26.15 61.36
CA ALA A 203 18.86 -27.47 61.81
C ALA A 203 20.00 -28.50 61.81
N ASN A 204 20.83 -28.52 60.76
CA ASN A 204 22.00 -29.40 60.67
C ASN A 204 23.04 -29.11 61.76
N LEU A 205 23.24 -27.84 62.12
CA LEU A 205 24.17 -27.44 63.19
C LEU A 205 23.67 -27.93 64.56
N TYR A 206 22.36 -27.84 64.82
CA TYR A 206 21.76 -28.39 66.04
C TYR A 206 21.89 -29.91 66.12
N VAL A 207 21.65 -30.65 65.02
CA VAL A 207 21.82 -32.11 64.98
C VAL A 207 23.29 -32.49 65.19
N ALA A 208 24.24 -31.80 64.54
CA ALA A 208 25.68 -32.04 64.73
C ALA A 208 26.16 -31.76 66.16
N ALA A 209 25.54 -30.82 66.87
CA ALA A 209 25.82 -30.56 68.29
C ALA A 209 25.25 -31.65 69.22
N MET A 210 24.21 -32.38 68.79
CA MET A 210 23.61 -33.48 69.56
C MET A 210 24.31 -34.83 69.32
N ASP A 211 24.95 -35.03 68.16
CA ASP A 211 25.74 -36.22 67.83
C ASP A 211 27.17 -36.21 68.43
N TYR A 212 27.50 -35.22 69.25
CA TYR A 212 28.77 -35.22 69.99
C TYR A 212 28.75 -36.34 71.04
N PRO A 213 29.71 -37.28 71.04
CA PRO A 213 29.70 -38.38 71.99
C PRO A 213 29.80 -37.82 73.42
N ILE A 214 29.00 -38.40 74.33
CA ILE A 214 29.03 -38.09 75.76
C ILE A 214 30.43 -38.44 76.27
N MET A 215 31.30 -37.45 76.36
CA MET A 215 32.61 -37.58 76.98
C MET A 215 32.42 -37.73 78.50
N ASP A 216 33.06 -38.76 79.03
CA ASP A 216 32.96 -39.24 80.41
C ASP A 216 33.27 -38.14 81.44
N LYS A 217 32.48 -38.12 82.52
CA LYS A 217 32.56 -37.15 83.61
C LYS A 217 33.74 -37.46 84.52
N ALA A 218 34.96 -37.20 84.08
CA ALA A 218 36.11 -37.19 84.97
C ALA A 218 37.20 -36.25 84.45
N ASN A 219 37.31 -35.09 85.09
CA ASN A 219 38.37 -34.08 84.92
C ASN A 219 38.36 -33.29 83.61
N LEU A 220 38.00 -31.99 83.69
CA LEU A 220 39.03 -30.95 83.67
C LEU A 220 38.41 -29.57 83.97
N ASN A 221 38.48 -29.18 85.25
CA ASN A 221 38.61 -27.77 85.62
C ASN A 221 39.91 -27.24 85.04
N GLN A 222 39.92 -26.82 83.77
CA GLN A 222 40.96 -25.94 83.27
C GLN A 222 40.50 -25.33 81.95
N TYR A 223 40.49 -24.00 81.94
CA TYR A 223 40.27 -23.09 80.82
C TYR A 223 38.82 -22.68 80.50
N ILE A 224 38.46 -21.40 80.40
CA ILE A 224 39.02 -20.14 80.91
C ILE A 224 37.98 -19.05 80.64
N VAL A 225 37.85 -18.13 81.61
CA VAL A 225 37.38 -16.74 81.51
C VAL A 225 35.89 -16.45 81.34
N MET A 226 35.40 -15.89 82.45
CA MET A 226 34.13 -15.22 82.70
C MET A 226 33.85 -14.06 81.72
N LYS A 227 32.59 -14.01 81.22
CA LYS A 227 31.80 -12.79 80.88
C LYS A 227 31.57 -11.94 82.17
N PRO A 228 30.93 -10.73 82.21
CA PRO A 228 30.15 -10.01 81.18
C PRO A 228 30.24 -8.44 81.24
N LYS A 229 29.57 -7.72 80.31
CA LYS A 229 28.41 -6.84 80.62
C LYS A 229 27.92 -5.96 79.45
N ASN A 230 26.60 -6.06 79.24
CA ASN A 230 25.61 -5.05 78.88
C ASN A 230 26.03 -3.83 78.03
N LYS A 231 25.39 -3.71 76.86
CA LYS A 231 24.75 -2.45 76.47
C LYS A 231 23.35 -2.75 75.94
N MET A 232 22.39 -2.16 76.63
CA MET A 232 20.96 -2.18 76.35
C MET A 232 20.67 -1.01 75.40
N ASP A 233 20.00 -1.37 74.32
CA ASP A 233 18.92 -0.67 73.62
C ASP A 233 19.10 0.54 72.68
N ASP A 234 18.41 0.33 71.56
CA ASP A 234 17.64 1.22 70.69
C ASP A 234 18.27 2.44 70.00
N SER A 235 18.27 2.38 68.65
CA SER A 235 17.30 3.13 67.83
C SER A 235 17.67 3.14 66.34
N ALA A 236 16.84 2.49 65.53
CA ALA A 236 16.22 2.96 64.27
C ALA A 236 17.03 3.61 63.12
N LYS A 237 16.55 3.28 61.89
CA LYS A 237 16.71 3.91 60.56
C LYS A 237 17.88 3.35 59.74
N LEU A 238 17.73 2.98 58.47
CA LEU A 238 16.78 3.36 57.41
C LEU A 238 16.63 2.19 56.42
#